data_AF-A0A364K6W7-F1
#
_entry.id   AF-A0A364K6W7-F1
#
_cell.length_a   1.000
_cell.length_b   1.000
_cell.length_c   1.000
_cell.angle_alpha   90.00
_cell.angle_beta   90.00
_cell.angle_gamma   90.00
#
_symmetry.space_group_name_H-M   'P 1'
#
loop_
_entity.id
_entity.type
_entity.pdbx_description
1 polymer ?
#
loop_
_entity_poly.entity_id
_entity_poly.type
_entity_poly.pdbx_seq_one_letter_code
_entity_poly.pdbx_strand_id
1 'polypeptide(L)'
;MICFAGMFGIGKTTYAAVLGEHLDRKVYYEPVDQNPVLEMFYKNPKQYAFLLQIYFLSKRLKNIKSAQGHPYGILDRSIYEDALIVEVLYEL
;
A
#
# COMPACT_ATOMS: atom_id res chain seq x y z
N MET A 1 -6.99 13.00 8.26
CA MET A 1 -6.75 11.86 7.36
C MET A 1 -7.08 10.58 8.10
N ILE A 2 -7.87 9.69 7.51
CA ILE A 2 -8.14 8.34 8.06
C ILE A 2 -7.34 7.35 7.24
N CYS A 3 -6.73 6.35 7.88
CA CYS A 3 -5.97 5.32 7.18
C CYS A 3 -6.38 3.94 7.68
N PHE A 4 -6.69 3.05 6.74
CA PHE A 4 -6.93 1.65 7.05
C PHE A 4 -5.61 0.89 7.09
N ALA A 5 -5.51 -0.04 8.04
CA ALA A 5 -4.37 -0.93 8.19
C ALA A 5 -4.84 -2.37 8.31
N GLY A 6 -4.07 -3.30 7.75
CA GLY A 6 -4.26 -4.73 7.93
C GLY A 6 -3.93 -5.55 6.70
N MET A 7 -4.00 -6.88 6.84
CA MET A 7 -3.55 -7.82 5.81
C MET A 7 -4.37 -7.76 4.51
N PHE A 8 -3.85 -8.40 3.46
CA PHE A 8 -4.55 -8.55 2.20
C PHE A 8 -5.85 -9.35 2.39
N GLY A 9 -6.90 -8.98 1.68
CA GLY A 9 -8.17 -9.72 1.68
C GLY A 9 -9.13 -9.46 2.85
N ILE A 10 -8.76 -8.64 3.84
CA ILE A 10 -9.64 -8.38 5.01
C ILE A 10 -10.78 -7.37 4.73
N GLY A 11 -10.90 -6.85 3.51
CA GLY A 11 -11.99 -5.92 3.13
C GLY A 11 -11.71 -4.42 3.35
N LYS A 12 -10.44 -4.01 3.52
CA LYS A 12 -10.06 -2.58 3.70
C LYS A 12 -10.60 -1.67 2.59
N THR A 13 -10.37 -2.05 1.33
CA THR A 13 -10.83 -1.29 0.16
C THR A 13 -12.34 -1.08 0.16
N THR A 14 -13.10 -2.13 0.51
CA THR A 14 -14.56 -2.07 0.63
C THR A 14 -14.99 -1.11 1.72
N TYR A 15 -14.39 -1.20 2.90
CA TYR A 15 -14.75 -0.34 4.02
C TYR A 15 -14.30 1.12 3.81
N ALA A 16 -13.15 1.33 3.16
CA ALA A 16 -12.67 2.65 2.77
C ALA A 16 -13.63 3.33 1.79
N ALA A 17 -14.19 2.57 0.84
CA ALA A 17 -15.20 3.07 -0.09
C ALA A 17 -16.49 3.51 0.64
N VAL A 18 -17.04 2.63 1.49
CA VAL A 18 -18.25 2.92 2.29
C VAL A 18 -18.05 4.13 3.19
N LEU A 19 -16.89 4.23 3.85
CA LEU A 19 -16.59 5.35 4.73
C LEU A 19 -16.36 6.66 3.95
N GLY A 20 -15.76 6.58 2.76
CA GLY A 20 -15.57 7.71 1.87
C GLY A 20 -16.89 8.32 1.42
N GLU A 21 -17.84 7.47 1.02
CA GLU A 21 -19.20 7.88 0.68
C GLU A 21 -19.92 8.50 1.89
N HIS A 22 -19.86 7.85 3.04
CA HIS A 22 -20.56 8.32 4.25
C HIS A 22 -20.04 9.68 4.76
N LEU A 23 -18.75 9.96 4.60
CA LEU A 23 -18.12 11.18 5.11
C LEU A 23 -17.92 12.27 4.04
N ASP A 24 -18.35 12.03 2.79
CA ASP A 24 -18.06 12.88 1.62
C ASP A 24 -16.55 13.18 1.49
N ARG A 25 -15.74 12.11 1.53
CA ARG A 25 -14.28 12.19 1.53
C ARG A 25 -13.68 11.39 0.39
N LYS A 26 -12.67 11.98 -0.25
CA LYS A 26 -11.89 11.30 -1.27
C LYS A 26 -11.12 10.12 -0.68
N VAL A 27 -11.26 8.97 -1.34
CA VAL A 27 -10.54 7.74 -1.02
C VAL A 27 -9.34 7.58 -1.95
N TYR A 28 -8.21 7.22 -1.37
CA TYR A 28 -6.93 6.98 -2.03
C TYR A 28 -6.59 5.50 -1.94
N TYR A 29 -7.01 4.78 -2.97
CA TYR A 29 -6.80 3.34 -3.08
C TYR A 29 -5.34 2.99 -3.32
N GLU A 30 -4.95 1.80 -2.86
CA GLU A 30 -3.73 1.17 -3.33
C GLU A 30 -3.86 0.84 -4.82
N PRO A 31 -2.93 1.27 -5.69
CA PRO A 31 -3.01 0.95 -7.10
C PRO A 31 -2.94 -0.56 -7.33
N VAL A 32 -3.82 -1.08 -8.19
CA VAL A 32 -3.83 -2.48 -8.66
C VAL A 32 -3.00 -2.58 -9.93
N ASP A 33 -1.75 -2.15 -9.87
CA ASP A 33 -0.82 -2.26 -10.99
C ASP A 33 -0.07 -3.60 -10.97
N GLN A 34 0.21 -4.13 -12.15
CA GLN A 34 1.13 -5.25 -12.28
C GLN A 34 2.51 -4.79 -11.80
N ASN A 35 2.95 -5.36 -10.68
CA ASN A 35 4.29 -5.13 -10.15
C ASN A 35 5.31 -5.90 -11.01
N PRO A 36 6.14 -5.23 -11.82
CA PRO A 36 7.11 -5.87 -12.69
C PRO A 36 8.21 -6.61 -11.92
N VAL A 37 8.36 -6.33 -10.62
CA VAL A 37 9.37 -6.96 -9.75
C VAL A 37 8.90 -8.30 -9.20
N LEU A 38 7.58 -8.55 -9.12
CA LEU A 38 7.06 -9.79 -8.54
C LEU A 38 7.54 -11.04 -9.31
N GLU A 39 7.56 -10.99 -10.64
CA GLU A 39 8.03 -12.13 -11.44
C GLU A 39 9.51 -12.44 -11.18
N MET A 40 10.35 -11.40 -11.05
CA MET A 40 11.76 -11.55 -10.70
C MET A 40 11.91 -12.11 -9.28
N PHE A 41 11.14 -11.58 -8.33
CA PHE A 41 11.11 -12.04 -6.95
C PHE A 41 10.77 -13.52 -6.82
N TYR A 42 9.75 -14.02 -7.52
CA TYR A 42 9.40 -15.44 -7.50
C TYR A 42 10.51 -16.35 -8.07
N LYS A 43 11.37 -15.84 -8.97
CA LYS A 43 12.52 -16.58 -9.50
C LYS A 43 13.70 -16.62 -8.54
N ASN A 44 13.96 -15.53 -7.81
CA ASN A 44 15.05 -15.47 -6.84
C ASN A 44 14.75 -14.47 -5.69
N PRO A 45 14.04 -14.91 -4.63
CA PRO A 45 13.60 -14.03 -3.56
C PRO A 45 14.74 -13.26 -2.89
N LYS A 46 15.86 -13.92 -2.57
CA LYS A 46 17.02 -13.31 -1.92
C LYS A 46 17.63 -12.16 -2.72
N GLN A 47 17.70 -12.31 -4.03
CA GLN A 47 18.27 -11.29 -4.91
C GLN A 47 17.34 -10.08 -5.10
N TYR A 48 16.02 -10.33 -5.16
CA TYR A 48 15.05 -9.31 -5.58
C TYR A 48 14.19 -8.76 -4.44
N ALA A 49 14.31 -9.28 -3.20
CA ALA A 49 13.57 -8.80 -2.03
C ALA A 49 13.73 -7.29 -1.82
N PHE A 50 14.96 -6.77 -1.88
CA PHE A 50 15.20 -5.33 -1.73
C PHE A 50 14.56 -4.51 -2.85
N LEU A 51 14.68 -4.97 -4.11
CA LEU A 51 14.07 -4.29 -5.25
C LEU A 51 12.54 -4.26 -5.13
N LEU A 52 11.93 -5.37 -4.67
CA LEU A 52 10.51 -5.48 -4.44
C LEU A 52 10.06 -4.47 -3.38
N GLN A 53 10.83 -4.35 -2.30
CA GLN A 53 10.54 -3.40 -1.23
C GLN A 53 10.64 -1.94 -1.69
N ILE A 54 11.67 -1.58 -2.45
CA ILE A 54 11.80 -0.23 -3.02
C ILE A 54 10.64 0.09 -3.97
N TYR A 55 10.15 -0.91 -4.72
CA TYR A 55 8.98 -0.73 -5.57
C TYR A 55 7.73 -0.38 -4.75
N PHE A 56 7.42 -1.16 -3.70
CA PHE A 56 6.27 -0.90 -2.82
C PHE A 56 6.37 0.47 -2.15
N LEU A 57 7.53 0.80 -1.59
CA LEU A 57 7.77 2.10 -0.94
C LEU A 57 7.57 3.27 -1.92
N SER A 58 8.08 3.14 -3.15
CA SER A 58 7.95 4.18 -4.19
C SER A 58 6.48 4.41 -4.56
N LYS A 59 5.68 3.35 -4.69
CA LYS A 59 4.25 3.45 -4.94
C LYS A 59 3.51 4.09 -3.76
N ARG A 60 3.87 3.70 -2.53
CA ARG A 60 3.25 4.26 -1.32
C ARG A 60 3.52 5.75 -1.16
N LEU A 61 4.76 6.19 -1.40
CA LEU A 61 5.12 7.60 -1.38
C LEU A 61 4.38 8.41 -2.45
N LYS A 62 4.19 7.87 -3.65
CA LYS A 62 3.37 8.53 -4.69
C LYS A 62 1.91 8.69 -4.25
N ASN A 63 1.33 7.69 -3.60
CA ASN A 63 -0.04 7.77 -3.11
C ASN A 63 -0.19 8.76 -1.93
N ILE A 64 0.78 8.78 -1.01
CA ILE A 64 0.78 9.77 0.09
C ILE A 64 0.92 11.19 -0.47
N LYS A 65 1.78 11.40 -1.48
CA LYS A 65 1.91 12.70 -2.14
C LYS A 65 0.64 13.13 -2.88
N SER A 66 -0.12 12.21 -3.49
CA SER A 66 -1.40 12.55 -4.12
C SER A 66 -2.49 12.88 -3.09
N ALA A 67 -2.36 12.36 -1.86
CA ALA A 67 -3.20 12.71 -0.72
C ALA A 67 -2.76 14.01 0.00
N GLN A 68 -1.51 14.45 -0.18
CA GLN A 68 -1.06 15.75 0.33
C GLN A 68 -1.88 16.88 -0.30
N GLY A 69 -2.44 17.77 0.53
CA GLY A 69 -3.38 18.80 0.12
C GLY A 69 -4.84 18.47 0.43
N HIS A 70 -5.16 17.23 0.80
CA HIS A 70 -6.50 16.81 1.20
C HIS A 70 -6.50 16.33 2.68
N PRO A 71 -6.57 17.26 3.65
CA PRO A 71 -6.42 16.93 5.08
C PRO A 71 -7.46 15.94 5.61
N TYR A 72 -8.59 15.78 4.91
CA TYR A 72 -9.68 14.88 5.25
C TYR A 72 -9.75 13.63 4.36
N GLY A 73 -8.72 13.31 3.57
CA GLY A 73 -8.69 12.10 2.75
C GLY A 73 -8.71 10.80 3.56
N ILE A 74 -9.13 9.73 2.90
CA ILE A 74 -9.09 8.35 3.39
C ILE A 74 -8.05 7.56 2.59
N LEU A 75 -7.10 6.92 3.27
CA LEU A 75 -6.07 6.07 2.67
C LEU A 75 -6.40 4.59 2.91
N ASP A 76 -6.41 3.78 1.86
CA ASP A 76 -6.67 2.32 1.95
C ASP A 76 -5.50 1.52 2.55
N ARG A 77 -4.30 2.11 2.59
CA ARG A 77 -3.11 1.52 3.21
C ARG A 77 -2.10 2.58 3.66
N SER A 78 -1.50 2.37 4.81
CA SER A 78 -0.46 3.22 5.39
C SER A 78 0.95 2.85 4.90
N ILE A 79 1.92 3.76 5.07
CA ILE A 79 3.35 3.43 4.89
C ILE A 79 3.91 2.58 6.03
N TYR A 80 3.25 2.56 7.19
CA TYR A 80 3.72 1.81 8.35
C TYR A 80 3.60 0.30 8.17
N GLU A 81 2.64 -0.15 7.37
CA GLU A 81 2.48 -1.57 7.03
C GLU A 81 3.62 -2.11 6.18
N ASP A 82 4.33 -1.25 5.43
CA ASP A 82 5.49 -1.68 4.65
C ASP A 82 6.64 -2.15 5.57
N ALA A 83 6.72 -1.67 6.82
CA ALA A 83 7.72 -2.13 7.79
C ALA A 83 7.54 -3.63 8.15
N LEU A 84 6.29 -4.09 8.26
CA LEU A 84 6.00 -5.51 8.48
C LEU A 84 6.45 -6.38 7.31
N ILE A 85 6.31 -5.86 6.08
CA ILE A 85 6.77 -6.56 4.87
C ILE A 85 8.30 -6.60 4.82
N VAL A 86 9.00 -5.55 5.26
CA VAL A 86 10.48 -5.55 5.35
C VAL A 86 10.97 -6.69 6.24
N GLU A 87 10.38 -6.87 7.41
CA GLU A 87 10.79 -7.92 8.35
C GLU A 87 10.63 -9.30 7.73
N VAL A 88 9.48 -9.57 7.10
CA VAL A 88 9.24 -10.84 6.39
C VAL A 88 10.22 -11.05 5.23
N LEU A 89 10.51 -10.00 4.46
CA LEU A 89 11.45 -10.08 3.33
C LEU A 89 12.90 -10.26 3.78
N TYR A 90 13.26 -9.76 4.96
CA TYR A 90 14.61 -9.87 5.52
C TYR A 90 14.93 -11.30 6.01
N GLU A 91 13.91 -12.06 6.42
CA GLU A 91 14.06 -13.45 6.86
C GLU A 91 14.24 -14.47 5.71
N LEU A 92 14.03 -14.06 4.45
CA LEU A 92 14.12 -14.92 3.25
C LEU A 92 15.56 -15.20 2.79
#